data_AF-A0A4Q1SPV5-F1
#
_entry.id   AF-A0A4Q1SPV5-F1
#
_cell.length_a   1.000
_cell.length_b   1.000
_cell.length_c   1.000
_cell.angle_alpha   90.00
_cell.angle_beta   90.00
_cell.angle_gamma   90.00
#
_symmetry.space_group_name_H-M   'P 1'
#
loop_
_entity.id
_entity.type
_entity.pdbx_description
1 polymer ?
#
loop_
_entity_poly.entity_id
_entity_poly.type
_entity_poly.pdbx_seq_one_letter_code
_entity_poly.pdbx_strand_id
1 'polypeptide(L)'
;MATIQKNPIMGSSQASVNQMIAFVQRVNPNFNPAIARAFLPIGARYGVRGDVAFCQSIHETNWFRYGGDVRADQNNFAGIGATGGVPGNQFPSIEAGVTAQIQHLFAYATTSPLPQGEALVDPRFNLVQRGSAPYWEDLAGKWAVPGYDRNRFSSLQQALEAGESYGQQIMSLFRSLLQTTAPVAPAPEPTPAPTPAPGGYPPNTALWKQEAVDWMYEQGLLTDSSWKQRIEEPLPLWAEAVVLRRMMERLS
;
A
#
# COMPACT_ATOMS: atom_id res chain seq x y z
N MET A 1 -23.21 -11.77 -24.41
CA MET A 1 -22.25 -10.69 -24.10
C MET A 1 -21.29 -11.19 -23.04
N ALA A 2 -20.00 -10.87 -23.13
CA ALA A 2 -19.04 -11.24 -22.10
C ALA A 2 -19.40 -10.52 -20.79
N THR A 3 -19.35 -11.24 -19.66
CA THR A 3 -19.60 -10.63 -18.36
C THR A 3 -18.38 -9.80 -17.98
N ILE A 4 -18.55 -8.49 -17.77
CA ILE A 4 -17.47 -7.62 -17.33
C ILE A 4 -17.13 -8.00 -15.89
N GLN A 5 -15.90 -8.44 -15.64
CA GLN A 5 -15.40 -8.71 -14.30
C GLN A 5 -15.45 -7.43 -13.47
N LYS A 6 -15.98 -7.53 -12.25
CA LYS A 6 -16.10 -6.41 -11.31
C LYS A 6 -15.15 -6.61 -10.14
N ASN A 7 -14.29 -5.63 -9.91
CA ASN A 7 -13.28 -5.65 -8.85
C ASN A 7 -13.63 -4.61 -7.78
N PRO A 8 -13.93 -5.01 -6.53
CA PRO A 8 -14.31 -4.05 -5.49
C PRO A 8 -13.21 -3.03 -5.20
N ILE A 9 -13.61 -1.77 -4.96
CA ILE A 9 -12.73 -0.73 -4.41
C ILE A 9 -12.42 -1.01 -2.94
N MET A 10 -13.44 -1.47 -2.21
CA MET A 10 -13.32 -1.86 -0.80
C MET A 10 -12.64 -3.23 -0.69
N GLY A 11 -11.87 -3.44 0.39
CA GLY A 11 -11.20 -4.69 0.71
C GLY A 11 -9.78 -4.51 1.21
N SER A 12 -9.10 -5.62 1.47
CA SER A 12 -7.71 -5.64 1.92
C SER A 12 -6.74 -5.59 0.74
N SER A 13 -5.64 -4.86 0.92
CA SER A 13 -4.52 -4.88 -0.01
C SER A 13 -3.83 -6.25 -0.03
N GLN A 14 -3.32 -6.64 -1.19
CA GLN A 14 -2.59 -7.89 -1.43
C GLN A 14 -1.11 -7.63 -1.72
N ALA A 15 -0.78 -6.52 -2.39
CA ALA A 15 0.61 -6.18 -2.68
C ALA A 15 1.34 -5.67 -1.42
N SER A 16 2.60 -6.08 -1.27
CA SER A 16 3.49 -5.50 -0.26
C SER A 16 4.06 -4.14 -0.70
N VAL A 17 4.45 -3.32 0.26
CA VAL A 17 5.13 -2.03 0.00
C VAL A 17 6.37 -2.22 -0.89
N ASN A 18 7.16 -3.27 -0.66
CA ASN A 18 8.37 -3.52 -1.43
C ASN A 18 8.06 -3.86 -2.89
N GLN A 19 6.98 -4.60 -3.15
CA GLN A 19 6.50 -4.84 -4.53
C GLN A 19 6.08 -3.54 -5.20
N MET A 20 5.34 -2.68 -4.49
CA MET A 20 4.91 -1.38 -4.99
C MET A 20 6.09 -0.46 -5.36
N ILE A 21 7.10 -0.39 -4.50
CA ILE A 21 8.32 0.40 -4.74
C ILE A 21 9.07 -0.15 -5.95
N ALA A 22 9.38 -1.46 -5.95
CA ALA A 22 10.14 -2.10 -7.03
C ALA A 22 9.43 -1.98 -8.39
N PHE A 23 8.10 -2.12 -8.39
CA PHE A 23 7.29 -2.02 -9.59
C PHE A 23 7.39 -0.63 -10.22
N VAL A 24 7.37 0.45 -9.44
CA VAL A 24 7.52 1.80 -9.98
C VAL A 24 8.96 2.09 -10.38
N GLN A 25 9.94 1.68 -9.58
CA GLN A 25 11.35 1.98 -9.82
C GLN A 25 11.90 1.38 -11.13
N ARG A 26 11.27 0.34 -11.67
CA ARG A 26 11.60 -0.20 -13.00
C ARG A 26 11.36 0.81 -14.15
N VAL A 27 10.48 1.80 -13.94
CA VAL A 27 10.15 2.85 -14.93
C VAL A 27 10.62 4.23 -14.45
N ASN A 28 10.54 4.50 -13.16
CA ASN A 28 10.95 5.75 -12.53
C ASN A 28 11.93 5.47 -11.37
N PRO A 29 13.24 5.36 -11.66
CA PRO A 29 14.25 5.04 -10.65
C PRO A 29 14.32 6.03 -9.47
N ASN A 30 13.87 7.26 -9.68
CA ASN A 30 13.87 8.34 -8.67
C ASN A 30 12.58 8.40 -7.85
N PHE A 31 11.69 7.41 -7.97
CA PHE A 31 10.43 7.36 -7.24
C PHE A 31 10.66 7.45 -5.72
N ASN A 32 9.93 8.35 -5.05
CA ASN A 32 9.96 8.50 -3.60
C ASN A 32 9.19 7.36 -2.90
N PRO A 33 9.87 6.43 -2.20
CA PRO A 33 9.22 5.26 -1.59
C PRO A 33 8.23 5.60 -0.47
N ALA A 34 8.30 6.81 0.12
CA ALA A 34 7.36 7.24 1.15
C ALA A 34 5.91 7.27 0.64
N ILE A 35 5.71 7.52 -0.66
CA ILE A 35 4.37 7.49 -1.28
C ILE A 35 3.77 6.10 -1.18
N ALA A 36 4.49 5.05 -1.60
CA ALA A 36 4.01 3.67 -1.51
C ALA A 36 3.76 3.23 -0.06
N ARG A 37 4.62 3.66 0.88
CA ARG A 37 4.46 3.38 2.32
C ARG A 37 3.19 3.98 2.91
N ALA A 38 2.70 5.10 2.39
CA ALA A 38 1.49 5.74 2.87
C ALA A 38 0.21 5.01 2.44
N PHE A 39 0.16 4.45 1.23
CA PHE A 39 -1.07 3.87 0.66
C PHE A 39 -1.66 2.70 1.44
N LEU A 40 -0.84 1.75 1.91
CA LEU A 40 -1.36 0.55 2.58
C LEU A 40 -2.01 0.85 3.95
N PRO A 41 -1.35 1.51 4.91
CA PRO A 41 -1.97 1.80 6.20
C PRO A 41 -3.16 2.76 6.06
N ILE A 42 -3.08 3.75 5.17
CA ILE A 42 -4.19 4.69 4.93
C ILE A 42 -5.37 3.93 4.31
N GLY A 43 -5.16 3.14 3.26
CA GLY A 43 -6.22 2.32 2.66
C GLY A 43 -6.89 1.40 3.69
N ALA A 44 -6.09 0.75 4.55
CA ALA A 44 -6.60 -0.14 5.59
C ALA A 44 -7.55 0.57 6.59
N ARG A 45 -7.26 1.81 7.00
CA ARG A 45 -8.16 2.59 7.88
C ARG A 45 -9.55 2.81 7.30
N TYR A 46 -9.64 2.93 5.97
CA TYR A 46 -10.90 3.13 5.26
C TYR A 46 -11.51 1.83 4.72
N GLY A 47 -10.81 0.69 4.85
CA GLY A 47 -11.19 -0.55 4.19
C GLY A 47 -11.14 -0.46 2.66
N VAL A 48 -10.30 0.43 2.12
CA VAL A 48 -10.07 0.62 0.67
C VAL A 48 -8.79 -0.10 0.27
N ARG A 49 -8.80 -0.73 -0.91
CA ARG A 49 -7.63 -1.40 -1.48
C ARG A 49 -6.54 -0.39 -1.88
N GLY A 50 -5.69 -0.05 -0.91
CA GLY A 50 -4.63 0.96 -1.06
C GLY A 50 -3.58 0.59 -2.12
N ASP A 51 -3.34 -0.71 -2.34
CA ASP A 51 -2.48 -1.21 -3.41
C ASP A 51 -3.03 -0.91 -4.82
N VAL A 52 -4.35 -1.02 -5.02
CA VAL A 52 -4.98 -0.67 -6.30
C VAL A 52 -5.13 0.84 -6.45
N ALA A 53 -5.41 1.58 -5.37
CA ALA A 53 -5.38 3.04 -5.37
C ALA A 53 -3.98 3.57 -5.75
N PHE A 54 -2.92 2.91 -5.31
CA PHE A 54 -1.57 3.22 -5.78
C PHE A 54 -1.39 2.96 -7.28
N CYS A 55 -1.95 1.88 -7.83
CA CYS A 55 -1.94 1.64 -9.28
C CYS A 55 -2.72 2.71 -10.06
N GLN A 56 -3.83 3.21 -9.49
CA GLN A 56 -4.51 4.38 -10.04
C GLN A 56 -3.56 5.57 -10.09
N SER A 57 -2.81 5.86 -9.02
CA SER A 57 -1.83 6.96 -9.03
C SER A 57 -0.71 6.78 -10.05
N ILE A 58 -0.25 5.55 -10.29
CA ILE A 58 0.70 5.26 -11.37
C ILE A 58 0.12 5.69 -12.72
N HIS A 59 -1.15 5.40 -12.97
CA HIS A 59 -1.84 5.79 -14.20
C HIS A 59 -1.97 7.32 -14.30
N GLU A 60 -2.50 7.97 -13.26
CA GLU A 60 -2.78 9.41 -13.23
C GLU A 60 -1.53 10.29 -13.36
N THR A 61 -0.42 9.84 -12.76
CA THR A 61 0.82 10.64 -12.67
C THR A 61 1.88 10.21 -13.69
N ASN A 62 1.53 9.32 -14.62
CA ASN A 62 2.46 8.72 -15.55
C ASN A 62 3.71 8.14 -14.85
N TRP A 63 3.48 7.18 -13.95
CA TRP A 63 4.51 6.52 -13.13
C TRP A 63 5.22 7.45 -12.13
N PHE A 64 4.51 8.43 -11.56
CA PHE A 64 5.07 9.46 -10.69
C PHE A 64 6.22 10.25 -11.33
N ARG A 65 6.30 10.24 -12.67
CA ARG A 65 7.22 11.09 -13.42
C ARG A 65 6.62 12.48 -13.59
N TYR A 66 5.30 12.59 -13.46
CA TYR A 66 4.53 13.80 -13.73
C TYR A 66 4.74 14.26 -15.19
N GLY A 67 4.03 15.29 -15.64
CA GLY A 67 4.08 15.74 -17.04
C GLY A 67 2.75 16.23 -17.62
N GLY A 68 1.68 16.14 -16.84
CA GLY A 68 0.42 16.85 -17.08
C GLY A 68 0.27 18.07 -16.17
N ASP A 69 -0.97 18.45 -15.87
CA ASP A 69 -1.29 19.64 -15.07
C ASP A 69 -0.82 19.56 -13.61
N VAL A 70 -0.66 18.33 -13.08
CA VAL A 70 -0.22 18.09 -11.70
C VAL A 70 1.31 17.98 -11.59
N ARG A 71 1.87 18.74 -10.66
CA ARG A 71 3.30 18.79 -10.32
C ARG A 71 3.63 17.90 -9.12
N ALA A 72 4.89 17.47 -9.05
CA ALA A 72 5.41 16.61 -7.99
C ALA A 72 5.26 17.20 -6.57
N ASP A 73 5.28 18.54 -6.44
CA ASP A 73 5.19 19.27 -5.17
C ASP A 73 3.75 19.41 -4.65
N GLN A 74 2.74 19.02 -5.44
CA GLN A 74 1.35 19.15 -5.03
C GLN A 74 0.85 18.02 -4.13
N ASN A 75 1.60 16.91 -4.01
CA ASN A 75 1.15 15.68 -3.36
C ASN A 75 -0.25 15.21 -3.84
N ASN A 76 -0.63 15.52 -5.08
CA ASN A 76 -1.93 15.16 -5.64
C ASN A 76 -1.78 13.94 -6.56
N PHE A 77 -1.81 12.76 -5.96
CA PHE A 77 -1.52 11.52 -6.69
C PHE A 77 -2.69 10.98 -7.52
N ALA A 78 -3.83 11.69 -7.55
CA ALA A 78 -5.06 11.23 -8.19
C ALA A 78 -5.72 12.28 -9.09
N GLY A 79 -5.05 13.40 -9.35
CA GLY A 79 -5.59 14.48 -10.17
C GLY A 79 -6.83 15.16 -9.58
N ILE A 80 -7.00 15.14 -8.25
CA ILE A 80 -8.17 15.71 -7.58
C ILE A 80 -8.29 17.20 -7.94
N GLY A 81 -9.39 17.56 -8.60
CA GLY A 81 -9.68 18.92 -9.03
C GLY A 81 -8.89 19.40 -10.25
N ALA A 82 -8.09 18.56 -10.90
CA ALA A 82 -7.40 18.92 -12.14
C ALA A 82 -8.35 18.82 -13.33
N THR A 83 -8.45 19.89 -14.12
CA THR A 83 -9.24 19.91 -15.38
C THR A 83 -8.58 20.84 -16.38
N GLY A 84 -8.06 20.29 -17.49
CA GLY A 84 -7.67 21.02 -18.70
C GLY A 84 -7.01 22.39 -18.48
N GLY A 85 -5.86 22.41 -17.80
CA GLY A 85 -5.11 23.64 -17.50
C GLY A 85 -5.29 24.18 -16.07
N VAL A 86 -6.18 23.58 -15.26
CA VAL A 86 -6.25 23.83 -13.82
C VAL A 86 -5.35 22.82 -13.10
N PRO A 87 -4.34 23.27 -12.32
CA PRO A 87 -3.32 22.40 -11.73
C PRO A 87 -3.84 21.43 -10.64
N GLY A 88 -5.14 21.47 -10.34
CA GLY A 88 -5.76 20.65 -9.30
C GLY A 88 -5.42 21.10 -7.89
N ASN A 89 -5.95 20.38 -6.91
CA ASN A 89 -5.69 20.62 -5.49
C ASN A 89 -4.23 20.33 -5.12
N GLN A 90 -3.73 21.00 -4.08
CA GLN A 90 -2.44 20.72 -3.45
C GLN A 90 -2.66 20.28 -2.00
N PHE A 91 -1.89 19.29 -1.57
CA PHE A 91 -1.94 18.73 -0.22
C PHE A 91 -0.63 18.97 0.54
N PRO A 92 -0.71 19.23 1.86
CA PRO A 92 0.46 19.64 2.65
C PRO A 92 1.48 18.52 2.89
N SER A 93 1.11 17.26 2.72
CA SER A 93 2.00 16.11 2.85
C SER A 93 1.59 14.95 1.95
N ILE A 94 2.47 13.96 1.83
CA ILE A 94 2.19 12.70 1.13
C ILE A 94 0.96 12.02 1.75
N GLU A 95 0.91 11.94 3.09
CA GLU A 95 -0.19 11.33 3.83
C GLU A 95 -1.52 12.05 3.57
N ALA A 96 -1.51 13.39 3.52
CA ALA A 96 -2.71 14.16 3.20
C ALA A 96 -3.19 13.90 1.76
N GLY A 97 -2.25 13.86 0.80
CA GLY A 97 -2.55 13.55 -0.60
C GLY A 97 -3.14 12.15 -0.80
N VAL A 98 -2.51 11.15 -0.20
CA VAL A 98 -2.99 9.76 -0.23
C VAL A 98 -4.33 9.64 0.49
N THR A 99 -4.49 10.31 1.65
CA THR A 99 -5.78 10.31 2.38
C THR A 99 -6.90 10.92 1.54
N ALA A 100 -6.65 12.03 0.85
CA ALA A 100 -7.64 12.64 -0.04
C ALA A 100 -8.06 11.70 -1.17
N GLN A 101 -7.12 11.01 -1.81
CA GLN A 101 -7.44 10.01 -2.83
C GLN A 101 -8.27 8.84 -2.27
N ILE A 102 -7.85 8.30 -1.14
CA ILE A 102 -8.56 7.20 -0.48
C ILE A 102 -9.97 7.62 -0.06
N GLN A 103 -10.15 8.85 0.44
CA GLN A 103 -11.46 9.42 0.74
C GLN A 103 -12.32 9.58 -0.52
N HIS A 104 -11.75 10.01 -1.64
CA HIS A 104 -12.50 10.13 -2.89
C HIS A 104 -12.99 8.77 -3.39
N LEU A 105 -12.12 7.75 -3.34
CA LEU A 105 -12.47 6.36 -3.64
C LEU A 105 -13.52 5.81 -2.67
N PHE A 106 -13.38 6.10 -1.37
CA PHE A 106 -14.34 5.71 -0.34
C PHE A 106 -15.72 6.34 -0.58
N ALA A 107 -15.78 7.60 -1.02
CA ALA A 107 -17.03 8.25 -1.39
C ALA A 107 -17.71 7.52 -2.55
N TYR A 108 -16.98 7.16 -3.61
CA TYR A 108 -17.52 6.36 -4.71
C TYR A 108 -17.99 4.98 -4.27
N ALA A 109 -17.25 4.34 -3.37
CA ALA A 109 -17.44 2.93 -3.07
C ALA A 109 -18.54 2.62 -2.04
N THR A 110 -18.82 3.54 -1.11
CA THR A 110 -19.75 3.28 -0.01
C THR A 110 -20.45 4.54 0.52
N THR A 111 -21.56 4.34 1.22
CA THR A 111 -22.30 5.37 1.97
C THR A 111 -21.96 5.39 3.47
N SER A 112 -21.12 4.47 3.96
CA SER A 112 -20.70 4.41 5.37
C SER A 112 -20.12 5.74 5.87
N PRO A 113 -20.27 6.13 7.14
CA PRO A 113 -19.57 7.31 7.67
C PRO A 113 -18.05 7.13 7.54
N LEU A 114 -17.30 8.24 7.59
CA LEU A 114 -15.83 8.17 7.67
C LEU A 114 -15.42 7.31 8.88
N PRO A 115 -14.30 6.56 8.79
CA PRO A 115 -13.79 5.80 9.92
C PRO A 115 -13.60 6.68 11.16
N GLN A 116 -13.80 6.10 12.35
CA GLN A 116 -13.68 6.83 13.60
C GLN A 116 -12.28 7.47 13.74
N GLY A 117 -12.24 8.76 14.05
CA GLY A 117 -11.00 9.51 14.25
C GLY A 117 -10.38 10.09 12.97
N GLU A 118 -10.92 9.77 11.80
CA GLU A 118 -10.45 10.35 10.54
C GLU A 118 -11.09 11.72 10.25
N ALA A 119 -10.28 12.65 9.76
CA ALA A 119 -10.72 14.00 9.42
C ALA A 119 -11.03 14.15 7.92
N LEU A 120 -11.93 15.08 7.61
CA LEU A 120 -12.24 15.61 6.27
C LEU A 120 -11.00 16.12 5.49
N VAL A 121 -10.36 15.38 4.57
CA VAL A 121 -9.20 15.87 3.79
C VAL A 121 -9.54 16.16 2.32
N ASP A 122 -10.31 15.29 1.66
CA ASP A 122 -10.71 15.48 0.27
C ASP A 122 -11.71 16.65 0.12
N PRO A 123 -11.31 17.77 -0.52
CA PRO A 123 -12.18 18.93 -0.67
C PRO A 123 -13.36 18.67 -1.61
N ARG A 124 -13.34 17.57 -2.37
CA ARG A 124 -14.36 17.20 -3.36
C ARG A 124 -15.23 16.03 -2.90
N PHE A 125 -15.05 15.53 -1.67
CA PHE A 125 -15.76 14.35 -1.18
C PHE A 125 -17.28 14.50 -1.26
N ASN A 126 -17.79 15.68 -0.92
CA ASN A 126 -19.22 15.98 -0.95
C ASN A 126 -19.78 16.20 -2.36
N LEU A 127 -18.93 16.26 -3.39
CA LEU A 127 -19.35 16.36 -4.79
C LEU A 127 -19.61 14.98 -5.43
N VAL A 128 -19.17 13.90 -4.77
CA VAL A 128 -19.42 12.54 -5.23
C VAL A 128 -20.79 12.08 -4.75
N GLN A 129 -21.62 11.57 -5.67
CA GLN A 129 -22.79 10.80 -5.27
C GLN A 129 -22.31 9.52 -4.57
N ARG A 130 -22.46 9.45 -3.26
CA ARG A 130 -21.83 8.40 -2.46
C ARG A 130 -22.36 7.00 -2.79
N GLY A 131 -21.48 6.01 -2.84
CA GLY A 131 -21.81 4.61 -3.20
C GLY A 131 -22.17 4.41 -4.68
N SER A 132 -21.93 5.40 -5.55
CA SER A 132 -22.30 5.31 -6.97
C SER A 132 -21.39 4.42 -7.80
N ALA A 133 -20.18 4.08 -7.35
CA ALA A 133 -19.21 3.28 -8.09
C ALA A 133 -18.43 2.33 -7.15
N PRO A 134 -19.05 1.22 -6.70
CA PRO A 134 -18.42 0.26 -5.79
C PRO A 134 -17.25 -0.54 -6.38
N TYR A 135 -17.15 -0.62 -7.71
CA TYR A 135 -16.10 -1.38 -8.41
C TYR A 135 -15.19 -0.47 -9.24
N TRP A 136 -13.92 -0.86 -9.43
CA TRP A 136 -12.95 -0.09 -10.22
C TRP A 136 -13.43 0.20 -11.64
N GLU A 137 -14.11 -0.76 -12.27
CA GLU A 137 -14.69 -0.60 -13.61
C GLU A 137 -15.82 0.43 -13.66
N ASP A 138 -16.50 0.73 -12.55
CA ASP A 138 -17.56 1.75 -12.49
C ASP A 138 -17.01 3.18 -12.49
N LEU A 139 -15.71 3.36 -12.23
CA LEU A 139 -15.05 4.67 -12.23
C LEU A 139 -14.91 5.23 -13.66
N ALA A 140 -14.98 4.38 -14.68
CA ALA A 140 -15.00 4.82 -16.07
C ALA A 140 -16.31 5.57 -16.36
N GLY A 141 -16.20 6.81 -16.82
CA GLY A 141 -17.35 7.71 -17.03
C GLY A 141 -17.81 8.46 -15.77
N LYS A 142 -17.17 8.25 -14.60
CA LYS A 142 -17.47 8.97 -13.35
C LYS A 142 -16.26 9.69 -12.79
N TRP A 143 -15.20 8.93 -12.48
CA TRP A 143 -13.91 9.48 -12.11
C TRP A 143 -13.19 10.03 -13.33
N ALA A 144 -12.96 9.16 -14.32
CA ALA A 144 -12.35 9.51 -15.57
C ALA A 144 -13.45 9.64 -16.63
N VAL A 145 -13.65 10.83 -17.18
CA VAL A 145 -14.61 11.09 -18.26
C VAL A 145 -13.84 11.38 -19.55
N PRO A 146 -14.05 10.60 -20.63
CA PRO A 146 -15.08 9.57 -20.81
C PRO A 146 -14.73 8.19 -20.22
N GLY A 147 -13.51 8.00 -19.73
CA GLY A 147 -13.06 6.74 -19.11
C GLY A 147 -12.58 5.68 -20.10
N TYR A 148 -12.30 6.07 -21.35
CA TYR A 148 -11.72 5.24 -22.41
C TYR A 148 -11.10 6.13 -23.50
N ASP A 149 -10.31 5.54 -24.40
CA ASP A 149 -9.72 6.24 -25.55
C ASP A 149 -10.74 6.40 -26.70
N ARG A 150 -11.15 7.64 -26.97
CA ARG A 150 -12.12 7.99 -28.03
C ARG A 150 -11.60 7.77 -29.45
N ASN A 151 -10.28 7.67 -29.64
CA ASN A 151 -9.71 7.35 -30.95
C ASN A 151 -9.79 5.85 -31.25
N ARG A 152 -9.99 5.00 -30.23
CA ARG A 152 -10.02 3.54 -30.36
C ARG A 152 -11.41 2.96 -30.20
N PHE A 153 -12.26 3.56 -29.38
CA PHE A 153 -13.61 3.07 -29.11
C PHE A 153 -14.65 4.16 -29.35
N SER A 154 -15.80 3.75 -29.87
CA SER A 154 -16.93 4.66 -30.11
C SER A 154 -17.79 4.88 -28.86
N SER A 155 -17.71 3.98 -27.87
CA SER A 155 -18.48 4.05 -26.62
C SER A 155 -17.74 3.42 -25.44
N LEU A 156 -18.15 3.82 -24.22
CA LEU A 156 -17.65 3.18 -22.99
C LEU A 156 -17.99 1.69 -22.95
N GLN A 157 -19.15 1.29 -23.48
CA GLN A 157 -19.55 -0.11 -23.54
C GLN A 157 -18.56 -0.93 -24.39
N GLN A 158 -18.16 -0.42 -25.55
CA GLN A 158 -17.18 -1.09 -26.41
C GLN A 158 -15.81 -1.23 -25.72
N ALA A 159 -15.37 -0.19 -25.00
CA ALA A 159 -14.12 -0.24 -24.24
C ALA A 159 -14.18 -1.23 -23.08
N LEU A 160 -15.32 -1.30 -22.37
CA LEU A 160 -15.54 -2.25 -21.28
C LEU A 160 -15.52 -3.70 -21.78
N GLU A 161 -16.17 -3.97 -22.92
CA GLU A 161 -16.16 -5.29 -23.56
C GLU A 161 -14.76 -5.70 -24.04
N ALA A 162 -13.96 -4.72 -24.49
CA ALA A 162 -12.58 -4.94 -24.90
C ALA A 162 -11.59 -5.10 -23.73
N GLY A 163 -12.00 -4.82 -22.49
CA GLY A 163 -11.07 -4.88 -21.35
C GLY A 163 -10.20 -3.63 -21.19
N GLU A 164 -10.56 -2.52 -21.84
CA GLU A 164 -9.69 -1.34 -21.99
C GLU A 164 -10.29 -0.04 -21.41
N SER A 165 -11.35 -0.13 -20.61
CA SER A 165 -11.83 1.01 -19.82
C SER A 165 -10.81 1.41 -18.75
N TYR A 166 -10.96 2.63 -18.23
CA TYR A 166 -10.12 3.20 -17.17
C TYR A 166 -9.90 2.23 -15.99
N GLY A 167 -10.98 1.69 -15.42
CA GLY A 167 -10.88 0.74 -14.30
C GLY A 167 -10.13 -0.54 -14.67
N GLN A 168 -10.34 -1.06 -15.89
CA GLN A 168 -9.68 -2.28 -16.34
C GLN A 168 -8.18 -2.06 -16.59
N GLN A 169 -7.77 -0.87 -17.03
CA GLN A 169 -6.35 -0.49 -17.15
C GLN A 169 -5.67 -0.44 -15.77
N ILE A 170 -6.32 0.13 -14.76
CA ILE A 170 -5.83 0.12 -13.36
C ILE A 170 -5.69 -1.31 -12.86
N MET A 171 -6.70 -2.15 -13.07
CA MET A 171 -6.65 -3.55 -12.67
C MET A 171 -5.57 -4.34 -13.43
N SER A 172 -5.26 -3.95 -14.67
CA SER A 172 -4.14 -4.51 -15.43
C SER A 172 -2.80 -4.16 -14.81
N LEU A 173 -2.60 -2.88 -14.45
CA LEU A 173 -1.42 -2.44 -13.68
C LEU A 173 -1.29 -3.19 -12.37
N PHE A 174 -2.39 -3.39 -11.65
CA PHE A 174 -2.40 -4.14 -10.39
C PHE A 174 -2.00 -5.61 -10.59
N ARG A 175 -2.47 -6.28 -11.65
CA ARG A 175 -2.04 -7.65 -11.96
C ARG A 175 -0.53 -7.71 -12.25
N SER A 176 0.00 -6.74 -12.99
CA SER A 176 1.45 -6.65 -13.22
C SER A 176 2.24 -6.33 -11.95
N LEU A 177 1.70 -5.49 -11.06
CA LEU A 177 2.28 -5.22 -9.75
C LEU A 177 2.40 -6.50 -8.93
N LEU A 178 1.38 -7.35 -8.87
CA LEU A 178 1.43 -8.61 -8.14
C LEU A 178 2.47 -9.60 -8.68
N GLN A 179 2.78 -9.54 -9.98
CA GLN A 179 3.83 -10.34 -10.60
C GLN A 179 5.24 -9.79 -10.36
N THR A 180 5.36 -8.60 -9.76
CA THR A 180 6.65 -8.01 -9.44
C THR A 180 7.28 -8.78 -8.31
N THR A 181 8.42 -9.42 -8.60
CA THR A 181 9.33 -9.89 -7.58
C THR A 181 10.02 -8.66 -6.99
N ALA A 182 9.60 -8.26 -5.78
CA ALA A 182 10.44 -7.34 -5.03
C ALA A 182 11.80 -8.03 -4.82
N PRO A 183 12.93 -7.31 -4.91
CA PRO A 183 14.17 -7.86 -4.38
C PRO A 183 13.87 -8.23 -2.93
N VAL A 184 13.82 -9.55 -2.66
CA VAL A 184 13.96 -10.05 -1.31
C VAL A 184 15.34 -9.56 -0.93
N ALA A 185 15.41 -8.55 -0.05
CA ALA A 185 16.68 -8.26 0.61
C ALA A 185 17.19 -9.64 1.06
N PRO A 186 18.41 -10.06 0.67
CA PRO A 186 18.87 -11.39 1.01
C PRO A 186 18.60 -11.56 2.50
N ALA A 187 17.95 -12.67 2.88
CA ALA A 187 17.99 -13.06 4.27
C ALA A 187 19.47 -12.95 4.66
N PRO A 188 19.83 -12.22 5.74
CA PRO A 188 21.23 -12.20 6.15
C PRO A 188 21.68 -13.66 6.19
N GLU A 189 22.77 -13.97 5.48
CA GLU A 189 23.30 -15.34 5.45
C GLU A 189 23.33 -15.87 6.88
N PRO A 190 22.89 -17.11 7.15
CA PRO A 190 23.05 -17.69 8.47
C PRO A 190 24.53 -17.57 8.82
N THR A 191 24.83 -16.72 9.78
CA THR A 191 26.19 -16.54 10.28
C THR A 191 26.65 -17.92 10.75
N PRO A 192 27.86 -18.39 10.38
CA PRO A 192 28.31 -19.71 10.80
C PRO A 192 28.24 -19.78 12.33
N ALA A 193 27.54 -20.80 12.82
CA ALA A 193 27.25 -20.96 14.24
C ALA A 193 28.55 -20.88 15.07
N PRO A 194 28.64 -20.01 16.09
CA PRO A 194 29.70 -20.13 17.07
C PRO A 194 29.47 -21.41 17.89
N THR A 195 30.54 -22.20 18.02
CA THR A 195 30.62 -23.37 18.91
C THR A 195 30.08 -23.03 20.31
N PRO A 196 29.24 -23.88 20.92
CA PRO A 196 28.60 -23.54 22.19
C PRO A 196 29.63 -23.52 23.33
N ALA A 197 29.70 -22.39 24.04
CA ALA A 197 30.27 -22.32 25.37
C ALA A 197 29.15 -22.51 26.42
N PRO A 198 29.42 -23.14 27.58
CA PRO A 198 28.39 -23.44 28.56
C PRO A 198 27.88 -22.14 29.19
N GLY A 199 26.57 -21.92 29.14
CA GLY A 199 25.88 -20.92 29.96
C GLY A 199 25.47 -19.61 29.26
N GLY A 200 25.92 -19.30 28.05
CA GLY A 200 25.33 -18.32 27.11
C GLY A 200 25.14 -16.85 27.54
N TYR A 201 25.23 -16.51 28.83
CA TYR A 201 24.92 -15.21 29.41
C TYR A 201 26.16 -14.53 30.01
N PRO A 202 26.20 -13.19 30.09
CA PRO A 202 27.23 -12.47 30.82
C PRO A 202 27.31 -12.89 32.30
N PRO A 203 28.50 -12.85 32.94
CA PRO A 203 28.64 -13.09 34.37
C PRO A 203 27.72 -12.19 35.21
N ASN A 204 27.12 -12.75 36.27
CA ASN A 204 26.17 -12.08 37.16
C ASN A 204 24.83 -11.65 36.53
N THR A 205 24.48 -12.16 35.35
CA THR A 205 23.12 -11.97 34.79
C THR A 205 22.08 -12.53 35.76
N ALA A 206 21.09 -11.73 36.15
CA ALA A 206 20.06 -12.14 37.09
C ALA A 206 19.26 -13.36 36.55
N LEU A 207 18.98 -14.33 37.41
CA LEU A 207 18.33 -15.60 37.02
C LEU A 207 17.00 -15.38 36.29
N TRP A 208 16.16 -14.46 36.78
CA TRP A 208 14.86 -14.16 36.16
C TRP A 208 14.99 -13.61 34.73
N LYS A 209 16.10 -12.92 34.39
CA LYS A 209 16.37 -12.47 33.03
C LYS A 209 16.73 -13.65 32.12
N GLN A 210 17.53 -14.58 32.64
CA GLN A 210 17.89 -15.81 31.94
C GLN A 210 16.64 -16.64 31.65
N GLU A 211 15.79 -16.87 32.68
CA GLU A 211 14.53 -17.60 32.57
C GLU A 211 13.57 -16.98 31.55
N ALA A 212 13.40 -15.66 31.55
CA ALA A 212 12.53 -14.97 30.60
C ALA A 212 13.02 -15.13 29.15
N VAL A 213 14.32 -14.97 28.93
CA VAL A 213 14.94 -15.09 27.60
C VAL A 213 14.93 -16.55 27.13
N ASP A 214 15.25 -17.50 28.00
CA ASP A 214 15.18 -18.94 27.71
C ASP A 214 13.76 -19.36 27.34
N TRP A 215 12.75 -18.89 28.08
CA TRP A 215 11.34 -19.10 27.72
C TRP A 215 11.03 -18.57 26.32
N MET A 216 11.52 -17.39 25.93
CA MET A 216 11.32 -16.87 24.57
C MET A 216 11.93 -17.78 23.48
N TYR A 217 13.04 -18.47 23.76
CA TYR A 217 13.62 -19.47 22.85
C TYR A 217 12.82 -20.78 22.83
N GLU A 218 12.39 -21.29 23.99
CA GLU A 218 11.52 -22.46 24.08
C GLU A 218 10.21 -22.25 23.31
N GLN A 219 9.68 -21.03 23.43
CA GLN A 219 8.53 -20.59 22.66
C GLN A 219 8.89 -20.26 21.21
N GLY A 220 10.12 -20.43 20.73
CA GLY A 220 10.51 -20.11 19.34
C GLY A 220 10.29 -18.65 18.92
N LEU A 221 10.10 -17.75 19.89
CA LEU A 221 9.96 -16.31 19.66
C LEU A 221 11.32 -15.70 19.33
N LEU A 222 12.38 -16.15 19.99
CA LEU A 222 13.77 -15.90 19.61
C LEU A 222 14.41 -17.18 19.06
N THR A 223 15.37 -17.02 18.15
CA THR A 223 16.00 -18.15 17.45
C THR A 223 17.52 -18.05 17.33
N ASP A 224 18.10 -16.86 17.49
CA ASP A 224 19.55 -16.67 17.49
C ASP A 224 20.06 -16.56 18.93
N SER A 225 20.91 -17.48 19.37
CA SER A 225 21.47 -17.51 20.73
C SER A 225 22.42 -16.35 21.05
N SER A 226 22.86 -15.58 20.03
CA SER A 226 23.70 -14.40 20.24
C SER A 226 23.05 -13.36 21.15
N TRP A 227 21.72 -13.30 21.21
CA TRP A 227 20.97 -12.41 22.12
C TRP A 227 21.20 -12.71 23.60
N LYS A 228 21.55 -13.95 23.97
CA LYS A 228 21.88 -14.29 25.37
C LYS A 228 23.10 -13.51 25.87
N GLN A 229 24.07 -13.24 24.99
CA GLN A 229 25.27 -12.44 25.32
C GLN A 229 25.00 -10.93 25.36
N ARG A 230 23.91 -10.48 24.75
CA ARG A 230 23.52 -9.05 24.61
C ARG A 230 22.18 -8.77 25.29
N ILE A 231 21.91 -9.44 26.41
CA ILE A 231 20.62 -9.43 27.10
C ILE A 231 20.17 -8.06 27.61
N GLU A 232 21.11 -7.14 27.83
CA GLU A 232 20.84 -5.77 28.27
C GLU A 232 20.63 -4.81 27.09
N GLU A 233 20.87 -5.25 25.86
CA GLU A 233 20.69 -4.44 24.67
C GLU A 233 19.27 -4.61 24.12
N PRO A 234 18.62 -3.53 23.64
CA PRO A 234 17.34 -3.64 22.99
C PRO A 234 17.47 -4.44 21.69
N LEU A 235 16.42 -5.19 21.36
CA LEU A 235 16.33 -5.81 20.05
C LEU A 235 16.26 -4.70 18.98
N PRO A 236 16.90 -4.89 17.81
CA PRO A 236 16.67 -4.01 16.69
C PRO A 236 15.20 -4.11 16.26
N LEU A 237 14.63 -3.01 15.76
CA LEU A 237 13.20 -2.91 15.42
C LEU A 237 12.68 -4.05 14.53
N TRP A 238 13.51 -4.58 13.63
CA TRP A 238 13.12 -5.71 12.78
C TRP A 238 12.95 -7.02 13.56
N ALA A 239 13.77 -7.25 14.59
CA ALA A 239 13.69 -8.44 15.43
C ALA A 239 12.47 -8.37 16.34
N GLU A 240 12.17 -7.19 16.89
CA GLU A 240 10.92 -6.94 17.61
C GLU A 240 9.68 -7.24 16.74
N ALA A 241 9.68 -6.77 15.48
CA ALA A 241 8.59 -7.05 14.54
C ALA A 241 8.41 -8.54 14.25
N VAL A 242 9.51 -9.32 14.18
CA VAL A 242 9.46 -10.78 14.03
C VAL A 242 8.87 -11.46 15.25
N VAL A 243 9.27 -11.04 16.45
CA VAL A 243 8.71 -11.55 17.72
C VAL A 243 7.21 -11.26 17.77
N LEU A 244 6.79 -10.03 17.49
CA LEU A 244 5.38 -9.63 17.47
C LEU A 244 4.56 -10.43 16.45
N ARG A 245 5.07 -10.63 15.23
CA ARG A 245 4.40 -11.46 14.22
C ARG A 245 4.19 -12.89 14.71
N ARG A 246 5.24 -13.52 15.26
CA ARG A 246 5.16 -14.89 15.81
C ARG A 246 4.15 -15.00 16.96
N MET A 247 4.02 -13.97 17.78
CA MET A 247 3.00 -13.92 18.83
C MET A 247 1.59 -13.79 18.25
N MET A 248 1.40 -12.93 17.25
CA MET A 248 0.09 -12.74 16.60
C MET A 248 -0.40 -14.00 15.90
N GLU A 249 0.49 -14.73 15.22
CA GLU A 249 0.20 -16.01 14.54
C GLU A 249 -0.26 -17.12 15.51
N ARG A 250 0.00 -16.98 16.83
CA ARG A 250 -0.42 -17.96 17.85
C ARG A 250 -1.75 -17.63 18.52
N LEU A 251 -2.22 -16.39 18.33
CA LEU A 251 -3.48 -15.91 18.89
C LEU A 251 -4.64 -16.01 17.87
N SER A 252 -4.33 -16.36 16.62
CA SER A 252 -5.27 -16.66 15.53
C SER A 252 -5.54 -18.15 15.41
#